data_AF-A0A174WM52-F1
#
_entry.id   AF-A0A174WM52-F1
#
_cell.length_a   1.000
_cell.length_b   1.000
_cell.length_c   1.000
_cell.angle_alpha   90.00
_cell.angle_beta   90.00
_cell.angle_gamma   90.00
#
_symmetry.space_group_name_H-M   'P 1'
#
loop_
_entity.id
_entity.type
_entity.pdbx_description
1 polymer ?
#
loop_
_entity_poly.entity_id
_entity_poly.type
_entity_poly.pdbx_seq_one_letter_code
_entity_poly.pdbx_strand_id
1 'polypeptide(L)'
;MKSTTAEVVSLTKEIEEKFKIDPETKQDYITLANKINEKLKTLGPRGEKKEPESISEESIYKVWGYRKNCNNISIKILGTLARSIDYLSWKEYRENYKKKELSNSLPETIDVTPDAIKNAFNTIDYFDFSSLLIGEVIFIGWYGRKFCRLKKIQEKDFEDDSFEVIESYGMKSPIGRKFSTSGFELAPVSDNTNFPEIIIIPRYEYQTELWEYYDNIKKSGKFDTKTCPLELLL
;
A
#
# COMPACT_ATOMS: atom_id res chain seq x y z
N MET A 1 -5.15 -14.81 -19.92
CA MET A 1 -5.31 -15.45 -18.60
C MET A 1 -6.24 -14.56 -17.78
N LYS A 2 -7.44 -15.01 -17.40
CA LYS A 2 -8.28 -14.25 -16.47
C LYS A 2 -7.89 -14.70 -15.06
N SER A 3 -7.47 -13.73 -14.24
CA SER A 3 -6.77 -13.93 -12.97
C SER A 3 -7.66 -14.56 -11.91
N THR A 4 -7.16 -15.60 -11.26
CA THR A 4 -7.60 -15.99 -9.92
C THR A 4 -7.55 -14.75 -9.02
N THR A 5 -8.60 -14.47 -8.23
CA THR A 5 -8.62 -13.27 -7.37
C THR A 5 -7.54 -13.37 -6.30
N ALA A 6 -6.97 -12.24 -5.88
CA ALA A 6 -5.94 -12.18 -4.83
C ALA A 6 -6.38 -12.90 -3.54
N GLU A 7 -7.67 -12.77 -3.19
CA GLU A 7 -8.30 -13.48 -2.06
C GLU A 7 -8.15 -15.01 -2.17
N VAL A 8 -8.30 -15.58 -3.37
CA VAL A 8 -8.20 -17.03 -3.58
C VAL A 8 -6.74 -17.47 -3.57
N VAL A 9 -5.83 -16.66 -4.10
CA VAL A 9 -4.37 -16.92 -4.03
C VAL A 9 -3.87 -16.89 -2.58
N SER A 10 -4.38 -15.96 -1.76
CA SER A 10 -4.08 -15.93 -0.33
C SER A 10 -4.62 -17.17 0.39
N LEU A 11 -5.85 -17.58 0.06
CA LEU A 11 -6.45 -18.77 0.64
C LEU A 11 -5.63 -20.02 0.34
N THR A 12 -5.18 -20.20 -0.91
CA THR A 12 -4.37 -21.37 -1.29
C THR A 12 -3.05 -21.41 -0.54
N LYS A 13 -2.37 -20.26 -0.39
CA LYS A 13 -1.13 -20.16 0.38
C LYS A 13 -1.31 -20.50 1.86
N GLU A 14 -2.34 -19.96 2.52
CA GLU A 14 -2.63 -20.31 3.92
C GLU A 14 -2.91 -21.81 4.10
N ILE A 15 -3.53 -22.45 3.11
CA ILE A 15 -3.76 -23.89 3.09
C ILE A 15 -2.44 -24.66 2.92
N GLU A 16 -1.60 -24.27 1.97
CA GLU A 16 -0.29 -24.88 1.74
C GLU A 16 0.57 -24.84 3.00
N GLU A 17 0.63 -23.69 3.66
CA GLU A 17 1.34 -23.49 4.93
C GLU A 17 0.78 -24.36 6.05
N LYS A 18 -0.56 -24.39 6.19
CA LYS A 18 -1.24 -25.13 7.26
C LYS A 18 -1.05 -26.64 7.13
N PHE A 19 -1.13 -27.18 5.91
CA PHE A 19 -0.99 -28.61 5.66
C PHE A 19 0.43 -29.04 5.31
N LYS A 20 1.35 -28.07 5.17
CA LYS A 20 2.76 -28.24 4.78
C LYS A 20 2.89 -29.02 3.48
N ILE A 21 2.12 -28.63 2.48
CA ILE A 21 2.13 -29.21 1.13
C ILE A 21 2.04 -28.07 0.12
N ASP A 22 3.03 -27.96 -0.76
CA ASP A 22 3.00 -27.12 -1.94
C ASP A 22 2.76 -28.04 -3.17
N PRO A 23 1.55 -28.09 -3.73
CA PRO A 23 1.19 -29.14 -4.67
C PRO A 23 1.62 -28.82 -6.12
N GLU A 24 2.63 -29.55 -6.60
CA GLU A 24 3.11 -29.45 -7.99
C GLU A 24 2.67 -30.64 -8.86
N THR A 25 2.61 -31.84 -8.26
CA THR A 25 2.26 -33.07 -8.97
C THR A 25 0.83 -33.49 -8.68
N LYS A 26 0.26 -34.33 -9.57
CA LYS A 26 -1.05 -34.94 -9.35
C LYS A 26 -1.17 -35.61 -7.98
N GLN A 27 -0.10 -36.27 -7.51
CA GLN A 27 -0.09 -36.96 -6.22
C GLN A 27 -0.14 -36.00 -5.03
N ASP A 28 0.44 -34.81 -5.16
CA ASP A 28 0.42 -33.80 -4.10
C ASP A 28 -0.99 -33.24 -3.90
N TYR A 29 -1.71 -32.99 -4.99
CA TYR A 29 -3.12 -32.58 -4.92
C TYR A 29 -4.03 -33.66 -4.31
N ILE A 30 -3.80 -34.94 -4.62
CA ILE A 30 -4.49 -36.07 -3.99
C ILE A 30 -4.22 -36.06 -2.48
N THR A 31 -2.96 -35.92 -2.11
CA THR A 31 -2.53 -35.90 -0.71
C THR A 31 -3.11 -34.70 0.04
N LEU A 32 -3.14 -33.53 -0.59
CA LEU A 32 -3.75 -32.31 -0.04
C LEU A 32 -5.25 -32.48 0.18
N ALA A 33 -5.97 -33.02 -0.81
CA ALA A 33 -7.40 -33.30 -0.69
C ALA A 33 -7.69 -34.25 0.50
N ASN A 34 -6.88 -35.30 0.66
CA ASN A 34 -7.01 -36.24 1.77
C ASN A 34 -6.76 -35.57 3.13
N LYS A 35 -5.69 -34.78 3.28
CA LYS A 35 -5.42 -34.05 4.53
C LYS A 35 -6.53 -33.06 4.88
N ILE A 36 -7.05 -32.34 3.88
CA ILE A 36 -8.19 -31.44 4.07
C ILE A 36 -9.42 -32.22 4.55
N ASN A 37 -9.73 -33.35 3.92
CA ASN A 37 -10.87 -34.19 4.30
C ASN A 37 -10.72 -34.76 5.71
N GLU A 38 -9.52 -35.20 6.12
CA GLU A 38 -9.26 -35.63 7.50
C GLU A 38 -9.50 -34.49 8.50
N LYS A 39 -9.02 -33.28 8.21
CA LYS A 39 -9.29 -32.11 9.04
C LYS A 39 -10.78 -31.79 9.10
N LEU A 40 -11.51 -31.85 7.99
CA LEU A 40 -12.95 -31.61 7.97
C LEU A 40 -13.74 -32.66 8.77
N LYS A 41 -13.29 -33.93 8.79
CA LYS A 41 -13.87 -34.96 9.67
C LYS A 41 -13.70 -34.60 11.14
N THR A 42 -12.52 -34.11 11.55
CA THR A 42 -12.29 -33.68 12.95
C THR A 42 -13.15 -32.49 13.36
N LEU A 43 -13.48 -31.60 12.42
CA LEU A 43 -14.35 -30.44 12.66
C LEU A 43 -15.84 -30.80 12.71
N GLY A 44 -16.20 -32.01 12.27
CA GLY A 44 -17.57 -32.48 12.23
C GLY A 44 -18.49 -31.72 11.25
N PRO A 45 -19.80 -32.03 11.28
CA PRO A 45 -20.77 -31.43 10.37
C PRO A 45 -20.94 -29.93 10.59
N ARG A 46 -21.53 -29.29 9.57
CA ARG A 46 -21.81 -27.84 9.56
C ARG A 46 -23.32 -27.61 9.52
N GLY A 47 -23.85 -26.90 10.51
CA GLY A 47 -25.28 -26.63 10.63
C GLY A 47 -26.07 -27.92 10.89
N GLU A 48 -27.22 -28.08 10.23
CA GLU A 48 -28.12 -29.23 10.40
C GLU A 48 -27.68 -30.51 9.68
N LYS A 49 -26.51 -30.49 9.01
CA LYS A 49 -26.02 -31.66 8.28
C LYS A 49 -25.62 -32.79 9.24
N LYS A 50 -25.80 -34.04 8.80
CA LYS A 50 -25.36 -35.23 9.56
C LYS A 50 -23.90 -35.60 9.28
N GLU A 51 -23.40 -35.29 8.09
CA GLU A 51 -22.06 -35.69 7.66
C GLU A 51 -21.10 -34.49 7.58
N PRO A 52 -19.80 -34.70 7.84
CA PRO A 52 -18.77 -33.69 7.63
C PRO A 52 -18.66 -33.33 6.16
N GLU A 53 -18.23 -32.10 5.89
CA GLU A 53 -17.97 -31.66 4.52
C GLU A 53 -16.76 -32.40 3.94
N SER A 54 -16.76 -32.60 2.63
CA SER A 54 -15.65 -33.19 1.91
C SER A 54 -15.37 -32.42 0.63
N ILE A 55 -14.13 -32.51 0.16
CA ILE A 55 -13.68 -31.91 -1.09
C ILE A 55 -13.06 -32.99 -1.98
N SER A 56 -13.37 -32.91 -3.28
CA SER A 56 -12.76 -33.77 -4.29
C SER A 56 -11.43 -33.20 -4.76
N GLU A 57 -10.53 -34.09 -5.19
CA GLU A 57 -9.28 -33.72 -5.85
C GLU A 57 -9.53 -32.81 -7.06
N GLU A 58 -10.60 -33.09 -7.81
CA GLU A 58 -11.00 -32.27 -8.97
C GLU A 58 -11.31 -30.81 -8.58
N SER A 59 -11.83 -30.59 -7.38
CA SER A 59 -12.07 -29.25 -6.87
C SER A 59 -10.75 -28.57 -6.49
N ILE A 60 -9.79 -29.31 -5.92
CA ILE A 60 -8.43 -28.80 -5.64
C ILE A 60 -7.72 -28.43 -6.94
N TYR A 61 -7.72 -29.30 -7.97
CA TYR A 61 -7.11 -29.01 -9.27
C TYR A 61 -7.64 -27.70 -9.90
N LYS A 62 -8.94 -27.41 -9.72
CA LYS A 62 -9.57 -26.19 -10.21
C LYS A 62 -9.17 -24.95 -9.42
N VAL A 63 -9.06 -25.06 -8.10
CA VAL A 63 -8.69 -23.91 -7.25
C VAL A 63 -7.22 -23.54 -7.45
N TRP A 64 -6.34 -24.53 -7.61
CA TRP A 64 -4.90 -24.34 -7.84
C TRP A 64 -4.53 -24.13 -9.31
N GLY A 65 -5.48 -24.13 -10.24
CA GLY A 65 -5.21 -23.86 -11.65
C GLY A 65 -4.49 -24.99 -12.41
N TYR A 66 -4.41 -26.20 -11.84
CA TYR A 66 -3.79 -27.37 -12.48
C TYR A 66 -4.50 -27.80 -13.78
N ARG A 67 -5.82 -27.54 -13.92
CA ARG A 67 -6.59 -27.80 -15.15
C ARG A 67 -6.99 -26.49 -15.86
N LYS A 68 -7.16 -26.56 -17.19
CA LYS A 68 -7.76 -25.46 -17.98
C LYS A 68 -9.27 -25.39 -17.71
N ASN A 69 -9.85 -24.18 -17.69
CA ASN A 69 -11.25 -23.82 -17.33
C ASN A 69 -11.55 -23.65 -15.83
N CYS A 70 -10.71 -22.91 -15.10
CA CYS A 70 -10.92 -22.56 -13.68
C CYS A 70 -11.80 -21.32 -13.44
N ASN A 71 -12.55 -20.87 -14.46
CA ASN A 71 -13.09 -19.51 -14.48
C ASN A 71 -14.28 -19.24 -13.53
N ASN A 72 -14.76 -20.25 -12.79
CA ASN A 72 -15.88 -20.13 -11.84
C ASN A 72 -15.71 -21.10 -10.67
N ILE A 73 -14.88 -20.75 -9.70
CA ILE A 73 -14.78 -21.50 -8.44
C ILE A 73 -16.03 -21.18 -7.60
N SER A 74 -16.77 -22.22 -7.22
CA SER A 74 -18.00 -22.02 -6.42
C SER A 74 -17.67 -21.53 -5.01
N ILE A 75 -18.51 -20.63 -4.47
CA ILE A 75 -18.42 -20.15 -3.09
C ILE A 75 -18.48 -21.30 -2.08
N LYS A 76 -19.20 -22.38 -2.41
CA LYS A 76 -19.28 -23.58 -1.57
C LYS A 76 -17.91 -24.25 -1.42
N ILE A 77 -17.16 -24.42 -2.52
CA ILE A 77 -15.80 -24.97 -2.49
C ILE A 77 -14.88 -24.09 -1.65
N LEU A 78 -14.91 -22.77 -1.88
CA LEU A 78 -14.12 -21.81 -1.10
C LEU A 78 -14.49 -21.83 0.39
N GLY A 79 -15.77 -21.99 0.71
CA GLY A 79 -16.25 -22.11 2.09
C GLY A 79 -15.78 -23.38 2.79
N THR A 80 -15.73 -24.50 2.07
CA THR A 80 -15.18 -25.77 2.61
C THR A 80 -13.67 -25.67 2.81
N LEU A 81 -12.95 -25.04 1.88
CA LEU A 81 -11.52 -24.78 2.02
C LEU A 81 -11.19 -23.85 3.19
N ALA A 82 -11.92 -22.73 3.33
CA ALA A 82 -11.78 -21.82 4.47
C ALA A 82 -12.02 -22.54 5.82
N ARG A 83 -13.00 -23.46 5.86
CA ARG A 83 -13.26 -24.29 7.04
C ARG A 83 -12.12 -25.23 7.37
N SER A 84 -11.44 -25.79 6.38
CA SER A 84 -10.28 -26.66 6.61
C SER A 84 -9.14 -25.93 7.34
N ILE A 85 -9.08 -24.61 7.22
CA ILE A 85 -8.11 -23.75 7.91
C ILE A 85 -8.72 -22.99 9.10
N ASP A 86 -9.84 -23.48 9.65
CA ASP A 86 -10.52 -23.02 10.87
C ASP A 86 -11.35 -21.72 10.77
N TYR A 87 -11.67 -21.21 9.57
CA TYR A 87 -12.69 -20.16 9.43
C TYR A 87 -14.10 -20.76 9.30
N LEU A 88 -15.13 -20.10 9.83
CA LEU A 88 -16.51 -20.58 9.74
C LEU A 88 -17.04 -20.50 8.31
N SER A 89 -16.62 -19.54 7.50
CA SER A 89 -17.13 -19.36 6.13
C SER A 89 -16.16 -18.63 5.20
N TRP A 90 -16.44 -18.71 3.89
CA TRP A 90 -15.75 -17.86 2.89
C TRP A 90 -15.96 -16.37 3.14
N LYS A 91 -17.13 -15.97 3.65
CA LYS A 91 -17.41 -14.56 3.98
C LYS A 91 -16.49 -14.07 5.10
N GLU A 92 -16.37 -14.85 6.18
CA GLU A 92 -15.48 -14.54 7.29
C GLU A 92 -14.01 -14.53 6.86
N TYR A 93 -13.58 -15.51 6.06
CA TYR A 93 -12.23 -15.50 5.50
C TYR A 93 -11.95 -14.21 4.74
N ARG A 94 -12.86 -13.80 3.84
CA ARG A 94 -12.71 -12.56 3.07
C ARG A 94 -12.70 -11.30 3.92
N GLU A 95 -13.53 -11.22 4.95
CA GLU A 95 -13.53 -10.10 5.88
C GLU A 95 -12.20 -10.02 6.64
N ASN A 96 -11.65 -11.15 7.07
CA ASN A 96 -10.34 -11.21 7.74
C ASN A 96 -9.19 -10.93 6.78
N TYR A 97 -9.25 -11.43 5.53
CA TYR A 97 -8.30 -11.11 4.48
C TYR A 97 -8.30 -9.59 4.21
N LYS A 98 -9.47 -8.98 4.04
CA LYS A 98 -9.59 -7.52 3.84
C LYS A 98 -9.06 -6.74 5.02
N LYS A 99 -9.32 -7.18 6.27
CA LYS A 99 -8.76 -6.56 7.47
C LYS A 99 -7.24 -6.71 7.55
N LYS A 100 -6.67 -7.84 7.14
CA LYS A 100 -5.22 -8.08 7.07
C LYS A 100 -4.55 -7.26 5.97
N GLU A 101 -5.18 -7.15 4.81
CA GLU A 101 -4.73 -6.23 3.76
C GLU A 101 -4.82 -4.79 4.27
N LEU A 102 -5.94 -4.39 4.88
CA LEU A 102 -6.15 -3.08 5.46
C LEU A 102 -5.19 -2.76 6.63
N SER A 103 -4.81 -3.74 7.45
CA SER A 103 -3.81 -3.53 8.51
C SER A 103 -2.39 -3.44 7.96
N ASN A 104 -2.14 -4.08 6.81
CA ASN A 104 -0.88 -3.95 6.07
C ASN A 104 -0.87 -2.73 5.13
N SER A 105 -2.02 -2.07 4.95
CA SER A 105 -2.20 -0.84 4.19
C SER A 105 -3.28 0.04 4.84
N LEU A 106 -2.91 0.91 5.78
CA LEU A 106 -3.82 1.95 6.29
C LEU A 106 -3.43 3.32 5.69
N PRO A 107 -4.39 4.25 5.45
CA PRO A 107 -5.83 4.16 5.70
C PRO A 107 -6.70 3.84 4.47
N GLU A 108 -7.85 3.29 4.81
CA GLU A 108 -9.05 2.96 4.02
C GLU A 108 -9.57 4.16 3.21
N THR A 109 -10.03 3.88 1.99
CA THR A 109 -10.74 4.76 1.04
C THR A 109 -10.98 6.19 1.53
N ILE A 110 -10.10 7.09 1.15
CA ILE A 110 -10.39 8.51 1.17
C ILE A 110 -11.58 8.71 0.21
N ASP A 111 -12.70 9.18 0.73
CA ASP A 111 -13.77 9.72 -0.12
C ASP A 111 -13.11 10.69 -1.10
N VAL A 112 -13.34 10.57 -2.40
CA VAL A 112 -12.65 11.41 -3.41
C VAL A 112 -13.27 12.82 -3.43
N THR A 113 -13.40 13.42 -2.26
CA THR A 113 -13.72 14.83 -2.06
C THR A 113 -12.40 15.53 -1.70
N PRO A 114 -12.17 16.76 -2.21
CA PRO A 114 -10.96 17.52 -1.90
C PRO A 114 -10.68 17.66 -0.39
N ASP A 115 -11.75 17.77 0.41
CA ASP A 115 -11.65 17.90 1.87
C ASP A 115 -11.22 16.59 2.56
N ALA A 116 -11.72 15.44 2.13
CA ALA A 116 -11.31 14.15 2.68
C ALA A 116 -9.85 13.81 2.33
N ILE A 117 -9.41 14.15 1.11
CA ILE A 117 -8.01 14.04 0.68
C ILE A 117 -7.12 14.92 1.57
N LYS A 118 -7.49 16.18 1.79
CA LYS A 118 -6.69 17.08 2.64
C LYS A 118 -6.60 16.57 4.08
N ASN A 119 -7.71 16.11 4.65
CA ASN A 119 -7.75 15.58 6.01
C ASN A 119 -6.94 14.30 6.18
N ALA A 120 -6.95 13.39 5.20
CA ALA A 120 -6.17 12.15 5.23
C ALA A 120 -4.64 12.39 5.21
N PHE A 121 -4.18 13.46 4.57
CA PHE A 121 -2.77 13.85 4.60
C PHE A 121 -2.40 14.58 5.89
N ASN A 122 -3.29 15.42 6.42
CA ASN A 122 -3.09 16.07 7.72
C ASN A 122 -3.05 15.08 8.90
N THR A 123 -3.58 13.85 8.72
CA THR A 123 -3.47 12.75 9.70
C THR A 123 -2.20 11.91 9.56
N ILE A 124 -1.36 12.16 8.55
CA ILE A 124 0.01 11.63 8.56
C ILE A 124 0.73 12.43 9.65
N ASP A 125 1.02 11.75 10.77
CA ASP A 125 1.77 12.33 11.88
C ASP A 125 2.99 13.08 11.32
N TYR A 126 3.16 14.33 11.77
CA TYR A 126 4.29 15.18 11.37
C TYR A 126 5.58 14.38 11.54
N PHE A 127 6.14 13.93 10.42
CA PHE A 127 7.29 13.06 10.44
C PHE A 127 8.54 13.94 10.56
N ASP A 128 9.20 13.88 11.71
CA ASP A 128 10.41 14.66 11.96
C ASP A 128 11.59 14.07 11.16
N PHE A 129 11.96 14.74 10.05
CA PHE A 129 13.05 14.30 9.16
C PHE A 129 14.43 14.36 9.82
N SER A 130 14.59 15.10 10.92
CA SER A 130 15.84 15.14 11.69
C SER A 130 16.17 13.79 12.31
N SER A 131 15.16 12.94 12.54
CA SER A 131 15.33 11.58 13.05
C SER A 131 15.87 10.59 12.02
N LEU A 132 15.85 10.95 10.72
CA LEU A 132 16.30 10.05 9.65
C LEU A 132 17.82 10.01 9.54
N LEU A 133 18.34 8.80 9.39
CA LEU A 133 19.74 8.56 9.08
C LEU A 133 20.01 8.71 7.57
N ILE A 134 21.22 9.14 7.23
CA ILE A 134 21.68 9.19 5.83
C ILE A 134 21.56 7.80 5.22
N GLY A 135 20.91 7.72 4.07
CA GLY A 135 20.64 6.48 3.35
C GLY A 135 19.30 5.83 3.66
N GLU A 136 18.57 6.29 4.68
CA GLU A 136 17.21 5.80 4.94
C GLU A 136 16.24 6.16 3.83
N VAL A 137 15.28 5.29 3.62
CA VAL A 137 14.27 5.43 2.57
C VAL A 137 12.91 5.67 3.20
N ILE A 138 12.32 6.80 2.88
CA ILE A 138 10.94 7.13 3.27
C ILE A 138 10.01 7.03 2.06
N PHE A 139 8.74 6.75 2.34
CA PHE A 139 7.68 6.71 1.37
C PHE A 139 6.82 7.96 1.54
N ILE A 140 6.63 8.70 0.45
CA ILE A 140 5.75 9.87 0.44
C ILE A 140 4.69 9.69 -0.63
N GLY A 141 3.44 9.95 -0.30
CA GLY A 141 2.33 9.91 -1.25
C GLY A 141 1.19 9.03 -0.82
N TRP A 142 0.24 8.90 -1.73
CA TRP A 142 -0.92 8.03 -1.63
C TRP A 142 -0.48 6.61 -2.01
N TYR A 143 0.01 5.83 -1.04
CA TYR A 143 0.50 4.48 -1.26
C TYR A 143 -0.52 3.62 -2.02
N GLY A 144 -0.07 2.89 -3.05
CA GLY A 144 -0.94 2.13 -3.96
C GLY A 144 -1.66 2.97 -5.05
N ARG A 145 -1.51 4.30 -5.07
CA ARG A 145 -2.11 5.20 -6.07
C ARG A 145 -1.10 6.11 -6.75
N LYS A 146 -0.44 6.98 -5.97
CA LYS A 146 0.58 7.93 -6.40
C LYS A 146 1.59 8.11 -5.29
N PHE A 147 2.84 7.68 -5.49
CA PHE A 147 3.84 7.75 -4.44
C PHE A 147 5.24 7.96 -5.01
N CYS A 148 6.13 8.45 -4.15
CA CYS A 148 7.57 8.45 -4.37
C CYS A 148 8.27 7.78 -3.19
N ARG A 149 9.43 7.18 -3.46
CA ARG A 149 10.39 6.81 -2.42
C ARG A 149 11.55 7.76 -2.47
N LEU A 150 11.88 8.31 -1.31
CA LEU A 150 12.95 9.26 -1.15
C LEU A 150 14.03 8.62 -0.29
N LYS A 151 15.27 8.70 -0.75
CA LYS A 151 16.44 8.31 0.04
C LYS A 151 17.06 9.56 0.64
N LYS A 152 17.28 9.58 1.96
CA LYS A 152 18.06 10.67 2.60
C LYS A 152 19.50 10.60 2.09
N ILE A 153 20.00 11.72 1.61
CA ILE A 153 21.35 11.88 1.07
C ILE A 153 22.05 13.01 1.82
N GLN A 154 23.38 12.99 1.81
CA GLN A 154 24.20 14.10 2.25
C GLN A 154 25.03 14.56 1.06
N GLU A 155 24.77 15.77 0.58
CA GLU A 155 25.56 16.39 -0.49
C GLU A 155 26.21 17.66 0.04
N LYS A 156 27.45 17.93 -0.38
CA LYS A 156 28.22 19.07 0.12
C LYS A 156 27.56 20.43 -0.12
N ASP A 157 26.72 20.50 -1.14
CA ASP A 157 26.04 21.73 -1.59
C ASP A 157 24.61 21.85 -1.03
N PHE A 158 24.16 20.88 -0.23
CA PHE A 158 22.80 20.84 0.31
C PHE A 158 22.81 20.66 1.85
N GLU A 159 21.79 21.18 2.53
CA GLU A 159 21.64 21.10 4.00
C GLU A 159 21.30 19.67 4.48
N ASP A 160 21.31 19.46 5.81
CA ASP A 160 21.26 18.15 6.48
C ASP A 160 20.03 17.26 6.15
N ASP A 161 18.96 17.83 5.57
CA ASP A 161 17.73 17.12 5.17
C ASP A 161 17.55 17.11 3.64
N SER A 162 18.50 16.47 2.97
CA SER A 162 18.51 16.31 1.52
C SER A 162 18.04 14.93 1.10
N PHE A 163 17.36 14.88 -0.05
CA PHE A 163 16.69 13.68 -0.53
C PHE A 163 16.89 13.46 -2.03
N GLU A 164 17.00 12.20 -2.42
CA GLU A 164 16.95 11.73 -3.81
C GLU A 164 15.69 10.91 -4.06
N VAL A 165 14.98 11.20 -5.15
CA VAL A 165 13.88 10.35 -5.62
C VAL A 165 14.45 9.06 -6.20
N ILE A 166 14.24 7.93 -5.53
CA ILE A 166 14.71 6.62 -6.02
C ILE A 166 13.60 5.81 -6.73
N GLU A 167 12.34 6.15 -6.46
CA GLU A 167 11.18 5.52 -7.10
C GLU A 167 10.06 6.56 -7.21
N SER A 168 9.30 6.52 -8.31
CA SER A 168 8.19 7.43 -8.56
C SER A 168 7.09 6.71 -9.34
N TYR A 169 5.87 6.72 -8.81
CA TYR A 169 4.70 6.10 -9.40
C TYR A 169 3.56 7.11 -9.45
N GLY A 170 3.10 7.46 -10.66
CA GLY A 170 1.98 8.39 -10.85
C GLY A 170 2.24 9.83 -10.37
N MET A 171 3.49 10.17 -10.05
CA MET A 171 3.95 11.47 -9.58
C MET A 171 4.80 12.15 -10.67
N LYS A 172 4.73 13.48 -10.80
CA LYS A 172 5.60 14.23 -11.72
C LYS A 172 7.07 14.29 -11.31
N SER A 173 7.40 13.96 -10.07
CA SER A 173 8.79 13.96 -9.59
C SER A 173 9.58 12.86 -10.30
N PRO A 174 10.59 13.21 -11.12
CA PRO A 174 11.37 12.21 -11.85
C PRO A 174 12.35 11.50 -10.90
N ILE A 175 12.63 10.22 -11.20
CA ILE A 175 13.66 9.44 -10.52
C ILE A 175 15.02 10.11 -10.75
N GLY A 176 15.85 10.16 -9.70
CA GLY A 176 17.15 10.84 -9.68
C GLY A 176 17.08 12.34 -9.37
N ARG A 177 15.88 12.91 -9.21
CA ARG A 177 15.74 14.30 -8.73
C ARG A 177 16.26 14.40 -7.30
N LYS A 178 17.12 15.39 -7.04
CA LYS A 178 17.65 15.72 -5.73
C LYS A 178 17.13 17.07 -5.24
N PHE A 179 16.85 17.19 -3.95
CA PHE A 179 16.33 18.41 -3.33
C PHE A 179 16.52 18.38 -1.82
N SER A 180 16.53 19.54 -1.18
CA SER A 180 16.42 19.66 0.28
C SER A 180 15.00 20.05 0.67
N THR A 181 14.53 19.50 1.78
CA THR A 181 13.22 19.86 2.31
C THR A 181 13.13 19.52 3.79
N SER A 182 12.39 20.34 4.50
CA SER A 182 11.98 20.14 5.88
C SER A 182 10.54 19.61 5.98
N GLY A 183 9.82 19.50 4.86
CA GLY A 183 8.38 19.21 4.90
C GLY A 183 7.70 19.09 3.53
N PHE A 184 6.49 18.55 3.56
CA PHE A 184 5.70 18.27 2.37
C PHE A 184 4.31 18.92 2.48
N GLU A 185 3.80 19.48 1.38
CA GLU A 185 2.39 19.87 1.26
C GLU A 185 1.74 19.16 0.06
N LEU A 186 0.41 19.23 -0.02
CA LEU A 186 -0.33 18.73 -1.16
C LEU A 186 -0.54 19.82 -2.21
N ALA A 187 -0.39 19.46 -3.48
CA ALA A 187 -0.79 20.31 -4.59
C ALA A 187 -2.30 20.59 -4.53
N PRO A 188 -2.74 21.76 -5.05
CA PRO A 188 -4.14 22.03 -5.21
C PRO A 188 -4.82 20.91 -6.02
N VAL A 189 -5.93 20.38 -5.51
CA VAL A 189 -6.73 19.39 -6.21
C VAL A 189 -7.52 20.12 -7.30
N SER A 190 -7.27 19.81 -8.58
CA SER A 190 -8.16 20.23 -9.67
C SER A 190 -9.34 19.26 -9.78
N ASP A 191 -10.50 19.71 -10.27
CA ASP A 191 -11.70 18.88 -10.46
C ASP A 191 -11.46 17.61 -11.30
N ASN A 192 -10.36 17.58 -12.08
CA ASN A 192 -9.97 16.47 -12.95
C ASN A 192 -8.92 15.52 -12.35
N THR A 193 -8.43 15.76 -11.14
CA THR A 193 -7.37 14.94 -10.51
C THR A 193 -7.85 14.30 -9.22
N ASN A 194 -8.04 12.98 -9.23
CA ASN A 194 -8.49 12.23 -8.05
C ASN A 194 -7.49 12.22 -6.87
N PHE A 195 -6.21 12.54 -7.11
CA PHE A 195 -5.18 12.62 -6.07
C PHE A 195 -4.16 13.73 -6.39
N PRO A 196 -3.91 14.67 -5.46
CA PRO A 196 -2.94 15.73 -5.62
C PRO A 196 -1.51 15.19 -5.59
N GLU A 197 -0.59 15.91 -6.22
CA GLU A 197 0.85 15.66 -6.09
C GLU A 197 1.35 16.16 -4.74
N ILE A 198 2.34 15.49 -4.16
CA ILE A 198 3.06 16.07 -3.03
C ILE A 198 3.98 17.16 -3.58
N ILE A 199 3.73 18.40 -3.16
CA ILE A 199 4.62 19.53 -3.32
C ILE A 199 5.66 19.47 -2.22
N ILE A 200 6.92 19.40 -2.64
CA ILE A 200 8.06 19.56 -1.74
C ILE A 200 8.06 21.01 -1.31
N ILE A 201 7.87 21.24 -0.01
CA ILE A 201 7.95 22.58 0.53
C ILE A 201 9.33 22.78 1.11
N PRO A 202 10.12 23.72 0.55
CA PRO A 202 11.22 24.26 1.31
C PRO A 202 10.62 25.09 2.45
N ARG A 203 10.76 24.66 3.72
CA ARG A 203 10.36 25.50 4.86
C ARG A 203 11.40 25.54 5.97
N TYR A 204 12.06 26.67 6.11
CA TYR A 204 12.27 27.17 7.46
C TYR A 204 10.95 27.83 7.88
N GLU A 205 10.29 27.30 8.92
CA GLU A 205 8.95 27.71 9.40
C GLU A 205 8.81 29.22 9.72
N TYR A 206 9.91 29.98 9.68
CA TYR A 206 9.96 31.41 10.00
C TYR A 206 10.40 32.32 8.85
N GLN A 207 10.50 31.84 7.60
CA GLN A 207 11.21 32.58 6.53
C GLN A 207 10.49 32.64 5.17
N THR A 208 9.18 32.46 5.12
CA THR A 208 8.40 32.58 3.86
C THR A 208 8.61 33.95 3.19
N GLU A 209 8.61 35.02 3.99
CA GLU A 209 8.79 36.40 3.52
C GLU A 209 10.19 36.62 2.91
N LEU A 210 11.21 35.93 3.45
CA LEU A 210 12.60 35.98 2.96
C LEU A 210 12.76 35.37 1.58
N TRP A 211 12.14 34.22 1.35
CA TRP A 211 12.21 33.58 0.05
C TRP A 211 11.36 34.27 -1.01
N GLU A 212 10.17 34.79 -0.68
CA GLU A 212 9.41 35.65 -1.59
C GLU A 212 10.22 36.88 -2.01
N TYR A 213 10.93 37.49 -1.07
CA TYR A 213 11.83 38.60 -1.33
C TYR A 213 13.02 38.18 -2.23
N TYR A 214 13.68 37.05 -1.94
CA TYR A 214 14.76 36.52 -2.80
C TYR A 214 14.30 36.16 -4.22
N ASP A 215 13.10 35.58 -4.35
CA ASP A 215 12.52 35.25 -5.65
C ASP A 215 12.19 36.52 -6.45
N ASN A 216 11.70 37.57 -5.77
CA ASN A 216 11.50 38.88 -6.35
C ASN A 216 12.81 39.54 -6.77
N ILE A 217 13.89 39.43 -5.98
CA ILE A 217 15.22 39.89 -6.38
C ILE A 217 15.71 39.14 -7.62
N LYS A 218 15.58 37.80 -7.66
CA LYS A 218 16.00 37.01 -8.83
C LYS A 218 15.21 37.35 -10.09
N LYS A 219 13.91 37.61 -9.98
CA LYS A 219 13.04 37.94 -11.12
C LYS A 219 13.20 39.39 -11.59
N SER A 220 13.35 40.33 -10.66
CA SER A 220 13.40 41.77 -10.96
C SER A 220 14.81 42.34 -11.09
N GLY A 221 15.82 41.63 -10.57
CA GLY A 221 17.20 42.09 -10.46
C GLY A 221 17.41 43.26 -9.49
N LYS A 222 16.38 43.63 -8.71
CA LYS A 222 16.41 44.81 -7.83
C LYS A 222 16.20 44.41 -6.38
N PHE A 223 17.09 44.91 -5.52
CA PHE A 223 16.95 44.87 -4.07
C PHE A 223 16.13 46.07 -3.60
N ASP A 224 15.06 45.84 -2.85
CA ASP A 224 14.19 46.89 -2.31
C ASP A 224 14.13 46.78 -0.79
N THR A 225 14.83 47.71 -0.13
CA THR A 225 14.92 47.79 1.33
C THR A 225 13.56 48.01 2.01
N LYS A 226 12.53 48.47 1.31
CA LYS A 226 11.19 48.66 1.88
C LYS A 226 10.37 47.38 1.97
N THR A 227 10.68 46.40 1.13
CA THR A 227 10.01 45.09 1.10
C THR A 227 10.93 43.96 1.59
N CYS A 228 12.17 44.32 1.97
CA CYS A 228 13.16 43.42 2.56
C CYS A 228 12.74 43.02 3.99
N PRO A 229 12.64 41.72 4.28
CA PRO A 229 12.39 41.25 5.65
C PRO A 229 13.50 41.68 6.61
N LEU A 230 13.12 41.91 7.87
CA LEU A 230 14.00 42.50 8.89
C LEU A 230 15.22 41.63 9.19
N GLU A 231 15.12 40.33 9.00
CA GLU A 231 16.17 39.33 9.21
C GLU A 231 17.34 39.47 8.20
N LEU A 232 17.14 40.16 7.07
CA LEU A 232 18.18 40.48 6.07
C LEU A 232 18.74 41.90 6.19
N LEU A 233 18.16 42.72 7.06
CA LEU A 233 18.59 44.11 7.27
C LEU A 233 19.67 44.25 8.36
N LEU A 234 20.25 43.13 8.81
CA LEU A 234 21.37 43.05 9.76
C LEU A 234 22.73 43.10 9.09
#